data_AF-A0A1H2ET14-F1
#
_entry.id   AF-A0A1H2ET14-F1
#
_cell.length_a   1.000
_cell.length_b   1.000
_cell.length_c   1.000
_cell.angle_alpha   90.00
_cell.angle_beta   90.00
_cell.angle_gamma   90.00
#
_symmetry.space_group_name_H-M   'P 1'
#
loop_
_entity.id
_entity.type
_entity.pdbx_description
1 polymer ?
#
loop_
_entity_poly.entity_id
_entity_poly.type
_entity_poly.pdbx_seq_one_letter_code
_entity_poly.pdbx_strand_id
1 'polypeptide(L)'
;MPHPLPELPSAHDAIDGLVYFPRMLGKIRLHAVGKLPQVYVPYLGDAPQFGGHVFDARCCRLLGVSYADLVAKTHELPTDAAVLEWARATGKNPTAEQTEIWSAYASKRGWRDDATPSMREWAVKLGADPDAVLTWFDGFDIDEGRKTPSDFKPESFPPGPVASAKPEKSPTVIPGLPSPYEKIDGVVYFPRMVTKIALAAAGKLPQEWIASCGYAGNDPAIAKNFDSLCCRFLGIDYAAIQAKVLAGETDPSVLLAWAFATSPRGARPSDEEITVWNAFMTKRGWRDPLYQRLAFRLDDSGYPAGAVAVMFDYIDIDEGRPVRG
;
A
#
# COMPACT_ATOMS: atom_id res chain seq x y z
N MET A 1 10.09 17.24 22.44
CA MET A 1 9.01 16.99 23.42
C MET A 1 7.74 16.73 22.63
N PRO A 2 6.86 15.81 23.09
CA PRO A 2 5.56 15.56 22.47
C PRO A 2 4.71 16.83 22.37
N HIS A 3 3.83 16.90 21.38
CA HIS A 3 2.85 17.96 21.16
C HIS A 3 1.42 17.41 21.29
N PRO A 4 0.87 17.29 22.52
CA PRO A 4 -0.51 16.84 22.70
C PRO A 4 -1.50 17.72 21.94
N LEU A 5 -2.28 17.10 21.04
CA LEU A 5 -3.28 17.76 20.21
C LEU A 5 -4.59 16.94 20.21
N PRO A 6 -5.33 16.94 21.33
CA PRO A 6 -6.53 16.10 21.47
C PRO A 6 -7.64 16.46 20.47
N GLU A 7 -7.68 17.71 19.99
CA GLU A 7 -8.65 18.16 18.99
C GLU A 7 -8.26 17.85 17.53
N LEU A 8 -7.03 17.39 17.27
CA LEU A 8 -6.62 16.96 15.94
C LEU A 8 -7.01 15.48 15.73
N PRO A 9 -7.67 15.10 14.62
CA PRO A 9 -7.90 13.69 14.32
C PRO A 9 -6.59 12.90 14.13
N SER A 10 -6.62 11.62 14.50
CA SER A 10 -5.51 10.70 14.23
C SER A 10 -5.32 10.58 12.72
N ALA A 11 -4.09 10.28 12.30
CA ALA A 11 -3.81 9.97 10.91
C ALA A 11 -4.51 8.66 10.46
N HIS A 12 -4.84 7.79 11.41
CA HIS A 12 -5.60 6.57 11.19
C HIS A 12 -7.10 6.81 11.01
N ASP A 13 -7.62 7.97 11.43
CA ASP A 13 -9.04 8.27 11.27
C ASP A 13 -9.40 8.39 9.79
N ALA A 14 -10.56 7.84 9.44
CA ALA A 14 -11.00 7.72 8.05
C ALA A 14 -12.46 8.14 7.87
N ILE A 15 -12.77 8.66 6.67
CA ILE A 15 -14.13 8.86 6.19
C ILE A 15 -14.26 8.11 4.88
N ASP A 16 -15.27 7.25 4.75
CA ASP A 16 -15.46 6.36 3.60
C ASP A 16 -14.20 5.58 3.21
N GLY A 17 -13.45 5.11 4.22
CA GLY A 17 -12.21 4.36 4.04
C GLY A 17 -10.99 5.20 3.64
N LEU A 18 -11.13 6.52 3.43
CA LEU A 18 -10.01 7.42 3.16
C LEU A 18 -9.40 7.91 4.47
N VAL A 19 -8.28 7.28 4.87
CA VAL A 19 -7.51 7.69 6.06
C VAL A 19 -6.90 9.08 5.88
N TYR A 20 -6.42 9.70 6.96
CA TYR A 20 -5.71 10.99 6.95
C TYR A 20 -6.51 12.22 6.49
N PHE A 21 -7.54 12.06 5.66
CA PHE A 21 -8.40 13.15 5.22
C PHE A 21 -9.01 13.95 6.39
N PRO A 22 -9.60 13.32 7.44
CA PRO A 22 -10.10 14.05 8.61
C PRO A 22 -9.00 14.85 9.30
N ARG A 23 -7.81 14.26 9.43
CA ARG A 23 -6.63 14.91 10.01
C ARG A 23 -6.19 16.12 9.20
N MET A 24 -6.18 16.04 7.88
CA MET A 24 -5.86 17.18 7.00
C MET A 24 -6.83 18.34 7.23
N LEU A 25 -8.14 18.07 7.31
CA LEU A 25 -9.14 19.10 7.62
C LEU A 25 -8.96 19.67 9.04
N GLY A 26 -8.65 18.81 10.01
CA GLY A 26 -8.30 19.22 11.38
C GLY A 26 -7.09 20.16 11.42
N LYS A 27 -6.01 19.83 10.70
CA LYS A 27 -4.82 20.69 10.57
C LYS A 27 -5.17 22.06 10.00
N ILE A 28 -6.00 22.12 8.96
CA ILE A 28 -6.48 23.38 8.36
C ILE A 28 -7.21 24.23 9.41
N ARG A 29 -8.16 23.63 10.14
CA ARG A 29 -8.94 24.35 11.15
C ARG A 29 -8.08 24.86 12.31
N LEU A 30 -7.15 24.05 12.81
CA LEU A 30 -6.24 24.45 13.88
C LEU A 30 -5.26 25.54 13.45
N HIS A 31 -4.78 25.47 12.21
CA HIS A 31 -3.91 26.49 11.64
C HIS A 31 -4.64 27.85 11.56
N ALA A 32 -5.90 27.86 11.11
CA ALA A 32 -6.69 29.07 10.97
C ALA A 32 -6.94 29.82 12.29
N VAL A 33 -6.95 29.10 13.42
CA VAL A 33 -7.12 29.70 14.77
C VAL A 33 -5.80 29.82 15.55
N GLY A 34 -4.65 29.59 14.90
CA GLY A 34 -3.33 29.70 15.51
C GLY A 34 -3.02 28.66 16.60
N LYS A 35 -3.75 27.54 16.62
CA LYS A 35 -3.56 26.44 17.59
C LYS A 35 -2.70 25.29 17.08
N LEU A 36 -2.43 25.24 15.77
CA LEU A 36 -1.53 24.24 15.21
C LEU A 36 -0.07 24.54 15.64
N PRO A 37 0.67 23.58 16.23
CA PRO A 37 2.05 23.81 16.62
C PRO A 37 2.93 24.21 15.43
N GLN A 38 3.87 25.12 15.64
CA GLN A 38 4.70 25.68 14.56
C GLN A 38 5.52 24.62 13.81
N VAL A 39 5.86 23.51 14.47
CA VAL A 39 6.60 22.40 13.83
C VAL A 39 5.78 21.67 12.76
N TYR A 40 4.44 21.78 12.77
CA TYR A 40 3.56 21.15 11.78
C TYR A 40 3.36 22.02 10.53
N VAL A 41 3.47 23.34 10.67
CA VAL A 41 3.15 24.33 9.62
C VAL A 41 3.92 24.11 8.32
N PRO A 42 5.24 23.79 8.34
CA PRO A 42 5.97 23.51 7.10
C PRO A 42 5.41 22.35 6.28
N TYR A 43 4.67 21.42 6.91
CA TYR A 43 4.14 20.20 6.27
C TYR A 43 2.67 20.33 5.85
N LEU A 44 2.14 21.56 5.77
CA LEU A 44 0.80 21.83 5.27
C LEU A 44 0.76 21.92 3.74
N GLY A 45 -0.31 21.38 3.16
CA GLY A 45 -0.63 21.52 1.74
C GLY A 45 0.42 20.93 0.80
N ASP A 46 0.77 21.67 -0.25
CA ASP A 46 1.65 21.18 -1.30
C ASP A 46 3.11 21.08 -0.87
N ALA A 47 3.54 21.79 0.18
CA ALA A 47 4.87 21.79 0.77
C ALA A 47 6.04 21.50 -0.23
N PRO A 48 6.25 22.36 -1.24
CA PRO A 48 7.22 22.14 -2.33
C PRO A 48 8.67 21.98 -1.83
N GLN A 49 9.00 22.55 -0.67
CA GLN A 49 10.29 22.38 -0.01
C GLN A 49 10.60 20.92 0.38
N PHE A 50 9.58 20.05 0.39
CA PHE A 50 9.72 18.60 0.62
C PHE A 50 9.40 17.79 -0.65
N GLY A 51 9.58 18.40 -1.83
CA GLY A 51 9.30 17.76 -3.13
C GLY A 51 7.81 17.49 -3.39
N GLY A 52 6.91 18.09 -2.60
CA GLY A 52 5.48 17.83 -2.70
C GLY A 52 5.05 16.42 -2.29
N HIS A 53 5.89 15.73 -1.51
CA HIS A 53 5.66 14.34 -1.10
C HIS A 53 5.02 14.18 0.27
N VAL A 54 4.60 15.29 0.90
CA VAL A 54 3.83 15.26 2.16
C VAL A 54 2.44 14.67 1.96
N PHE A 55 1.83 14.20 3.05
CA PHE A 55 0.54 13.52 3.00
C PHE A 55 -0.60 14.43 2.50
N ASP A 56 -0.61 15.73 2.86
CA ASP A 56 -1.62 16.70 2.38
C ASP A 56 -1.59 16.77 0.84
N ALA A 57 -0.42 17.05 0.26
CA ALA A 57 -0.21 17.11 -1.18
C ALA A 57 -0.63 15.81 -1.90
N ARG A 58 -0.27 14.64 -1.34
CA ARG A 58 -0.65 13.33 -1.91
C ARG A 58 -2.16 13.08 -1.84
N CYS A 59 -2.81 13.50 -0.75
CA CYS A 59 -4.26 13.37 -0.60
C CYS A 59 -5.00 14.28 -1.58
N CYS A 60 -4.55 15.53 -1.74
CA CYS A 60 -5.06 16.47 -2.74
C CYS A 60 -4.91 15.93 -4.17
N ARG A 61 -3.75 15.34 -4.53
CA ARG A 61 -3.53 14.72 -5.86
C ARG A 61 -4.40 13.50 -6.11
N LEU A 62 -4.63 12.66 -5.11
CA LEU A 62 -5.58 11.54 -5.20
C LEU A 62 -6.98 12.05 -5.54
N LEU A 63 -7.44 13.07 -4.81
CA LEU A 63 -8.76 13.68 -4.98
C LEU A 63 -8.84 14.67 -6.15
N GLY A 64 -7.72 15.02 -6.79
CA GLY A 64 -7.71 15.96 -7.91
C GLY A 64 -8.19 17.37 -7.58
N VAL A 65 -8.00 17.84 -6.34
CA VAL A 65 -8.36 19.19 -5.89
C VAL A 65 -7.15 19.96 -5.40
N SER A 66 -7.17 21.29 -5.51
CA SER A 66 -6.10 22.12 -4.96
C SER A 66 -6.21 22.19 -3.43
N TYR A 67 -5.08 22.33 -2.73
CA TYR A 67 -5.10 22.53 -1.28
C TYR A 67 -5.79 23.84 -0.90
N ALA A 68 -5.67 24.89 -1.71
CA ALA A 68 -6.31 26.18 -1.47
C ALA A 68 -7.85 26.08 -1.50
N ASP A 69 -8.41 25.39 -2.49
CA ASP A 69 -9.86 25.17 -2.56
C ASP A 69 -10.34 24.29 -1.40
N LEU A 70 -9.55 23.27 -1.05
CA LEU A 70 -9.85 22.42 0.10
C LEU A 70 -9.88 23.23 1.41
N VAL A 71 -8.94 24.15 1.61
CA VAL A 71 -8.94 25.07 2.77
C VAL A 71 -10.23 25.89 2.80
N ALA A 72 -10.61 26.52 1.69
CA ALA A 72 -11.85 27.30 1.62
C ALA A 72 -13.06 26.45 2.00
N LYS A 73 -13.17 25.24 1.44
CA LYS A 73 -14.30 24.33 1.69
C LYS A 73 -14.32 23.73 3.08
N THR A 74 -13.15 23.55 3.70
CA THR A 74 -13.04 23.13 5.11
C THR A 74 -13.68 24.14 6.06
N HIS A 75 -13.64 25.43 5.71
CA HIS A 75 -14.27 26.51 6.49
C HIS A 75 -15.73 26.77 6.13
N GLU A 76 -16.13 26.51 4.89
CA GLU A 76 -17.49 26.72 4.40
C GLU A 76 -18.45 25.59 4.81
N LEU A 77 -18.02 24.34 4.68
CA LEU A 77 -18.90 23.17 4.82
C LEU A 77 -18.95 22.67 6.27
N PRO A 78 -20.14 22.23 6.74
CA PRO A 78 -20.37 21.97 8.17
C PRO A 78 -19.76 20.66 8.67
N THR A 79 -19.41 19.72 7.78
CA THR A 79 -18.90 18.40 8.17
C THR A 79 -17.78 17.93 7.24
N ASP A 80 -16.89 17.09 7.77
CA ASP A 80 -15.81 16.49 6.98
C ASP A 80 -16.34 15.61 5.83
N ALA A 81 -17.47 14.93 6.06
CA ALA A 81 -18.14 14.16 5.02
C ALA A 81 -18.62 15.04 3.86
N ALA A 82 -19.18 16.22 4.15
CA ALA A 82 -19.58 17.18 3.12
C ALA A 82 -18.36 17.72 2.33
N VAL A 83 -17.22 17.94 3.01
CA VAL A 83 -15.98 18.34 2.33
C VAL A 83 -15.46 17.21 1.42
N LEU A 84 -15.51 15.95 1.87
CA LEU A 84 -15.11 14.81 1.03
C LEU A 84 -16.03 14.63 -0.18
N GLU A 85 -17.34 14.77 0.02
CA GLU A 85 -18.34 14.72 -1.06
C GLU A 85 -18.07 15.81 -2.10
N TRP A 86 -17.84 17.05 -1.66
CA TRP A 86 -17.45 18.15 -2.54
C TRP A 86 -16.15 17.84 -3.31
N ALA A 87 -15.13 17.32 -2.64
CA ALA A 87 -13.85 17.02 -3.26
C ALA A 87 -14.00 15.94 -4.35
N ARG A 88 -14.80 14.89 -4.08
CA ARG A 88 -15.10 13.83 -5.04
C ARG A 88 -15.92 14.32 -6.23
N ALA A 89 -16.84 15.26 -6.01
CA ALA A 89 -17.66 15.85 -7.07
C ALA A 89 -16.88 16.83 -7.96
N THR A 90 -15.94 17.58 -7.38
CA THR A 90 -15.18 18.63 -8.08
C THR A 90 -13.93 18.08 -8.77
N GLY A 91 -13.24 17.14 -8.13
CA GLY A 91 -12.02 16.54 -8.63
C GLY A 91 -12.24 15.11 -9.12
N LYS A 92 -11.46 14.19 -8.57
CA LYS A 92 -11.55 12.75 -8.82
C LYS A 92 -12.41 12.12 -7.72
N ASN A 93 -13.16 11.10 -8.10
CA ASN A 93 -13.84 10.20 -7.18
C ASN A 93 -13.14 8.83 -7.19
N PRO A 94 -12.09 8.62 -6.37
CA PRO A 94 -11.39 7.33 -6.33
C PRO A 94 -12.36 6.21 -6.00
N THR A 95 -12.25 5.09 -6.71
CA THR A 95 -13.03 3.88 -6.39
C THR A 95 -12.70 3.37 -4.98
N ALA A 96 -13.53 2.49 -4.44
CA ALA A 96 -13.25 1.84 -3.16
C ALA A 96 -11.87 1.17 -3.13
N GLU A 97 -11.46 0.55 -4.24
CA GLU A 97 -10.12 -0.05 -4.35
C GLU A 97 -9.01 0.99 -4.42
N GLN A 98 -9.17 2.07 -5.19
CA GLN A 98 -8.16 3.13 -5.23
C GLN A 98 -7.99 3.78 -3.85
N THR A 99 -9.10 3.94 -3.12
CA THR A 99 -9.12 4.42 -1.74
C THR A 99 -8.41 3.44 -0.79
N GLU A 100 -8.64 2.13 -0.92
CA GLU A 100 -7.91 1.11 -0.16
C GLU A 100 -6.42 1.13 -0.45
N ILE A 101 -6.02 1.13 -1.73
CA ILE A 101 -4.62 1.13 -2.16
C ILE A 101 -3.90 2.34 -1.56
N TRP A 102 -4.49 3.53 -1.69
CA TRP A 102 -3.90 4.75 -1.16
C TRP A 102 -3.86 4.75 0.37
N SER A 103 -4.92 4.30 1.04
CA SER A 103 -4.97 4.30 2.50
C SER A 103 -4.03 3.27 3.12
N ALA A 104 -3.88 2.10 2.49
CA ALA A 104 -2.88 1.11 2.86
C ALA A 104 -1.46 1.63 2.62
N TYR A 105 -1.21 2.37 1.55
CA TYR A 105 0.07 3.06 1.36
C TYR A 105 0.34 4.08 2.47
N ALA A 106 -0.62 4.98 2.73
CA ALA A 106 -0.43 6.11 3.64
C ALA A 106 -0.19 5.64 5.08
N SER A 107 -1.04 4.72 5.57
CA SER A 107 -0.94 4.18 6.93
C SER A 107 0.32 3.35 7.19
N LYS A 108 0.93 2.78 6.14
CA LYS A 108 2.13 1.94 6.23
C LYS A 108 3.41 2.66 5.80
N ARG A 109 3.34 3.95 5.50
CA ARG A 109 4.50 4.75 5.09
C ARG A 109 5.49 4.87 6.25
N GLY A 110 6.76 4.57 5.98
CA GLY A 110 7.82 4.53 7.00
C GLY A 110 8.19 3.12 7.48
N TRP A 111 7.39 2.09 7.11
CA TRP A 111 7.71 0.70 7.41
C TRP A 111 8.37 0.01 6.21
N ARG A 112 9.63 -0.43 6.33
CA ARG A 112 10.40 -1.10 5.26
C ARG A 112 10.39 -0.36 3.92
N ASP A 113 10.53 0.96 3.97
CA ASP A 113 10.59 1.81 2.78
C ASP A 113 11.59 2.98 2.93
N ASP A 114 11.69 3.80 1.89
CA ASP A 114 12.59 4.96 1.81
C ASP A 114 12.31 6.05 2.86
N ALA A 115 11.15 6.06 3.53
CA ALA A 115 10.90 6.98 4.64
C ALA A 115 11.34 6.44 6.00
N THR A 116 11.68 5.15 6.11
CA THR A 116 12.10 4.52 7.36
C THR A 116 13.23 5.29 8.05
N PRO A 117 14.33 5.70 7.37
CA PRO A 117 15.44 6.38 8.03
C PRO A 117 15.01 7.72 8.65
N SER A 118 14.32 8.56 7.88
CA SER A 118 13.88 9.89 8.34
C SER A 118 12.83 9.80 9.46
N MET A 119 11.94 8.81 9.39
CA MET A 119 10.95 8.55 10.44
C MET A 119 11.63 8.13 11.75
N ARG A 120 12.61 7.21 11.69
CA ARG A 120 13.37 6.78 12.88
C ARG A 120 14.19 7.92 13.47
N GLU A 121 14.81 8.75 12.63
CA GLU A 121 15.51 9.95 13.09
C GLU A 121 14.56 10.93 13.80
N TRP A 122 13.36 11.11 13.26
CA TRP A 122 12.33 11.94 13.88
C TRP A 122 11.82 11.34 15.21
N ALA A 123 11.62 10.02 15.29
CA ALA A 123 11.26 9.34 16.54
C ALA A 123 12.30 9.61 17.66
N VAL A 124 13.59 9.55 17.33
CA VAL A 124 14.67 9.91 18.29
C VAL A 124 14.55 11.37 18.73
N LYS A 125 14.26 12.30 17.83
CA LYS A 125 14.06 13.73 18.15
C LYS A 125 12.85 13.97 19.05
N LEU A 126 11.83 13.13 18.95
CA LEU A 126 10.68 13.16 19.86
C LEU A 126 11.00 12.61 21.26
N GLY A 127 12.09 11.86 21.41
CA GLY A 127 12.37 11.07 22.60
C GLY A 127 11.57 9.77 22.66
N ALA A 128 11.02 9.32 21.52
CA ALA A 128 10.35 8.03 21.39
C ALA A 128 11.39 6.94 21.09
N ASP A 129 11.06 5.69 21.43
CA ASP A 129 11.83 4.54 20.98
C ASP A 129 11.69 4.39 19.46
N PRO A 130 12.78 4.51 18.67
CA PRO A 130 12.70 4.39 17.22
C PRO A 130 12.27 3.00 16.74
N ASP A 131 12.33 1.98 17.58
CA ASP A 131 11.80 0.65 17.26
C ASP A 131 10.29 0.51 17.59
N ALA A 132 9.74 1.40 18.42
CA ALA A 132 8.31 1.47 18.69
C ALA A 132 7.52 2.25 17.62
N VAL A 133 8.19 3.12 16.86
CA VAL A 133 7.60 3.88 15.75
C VAL A 133 7.78 3.09 14.45
N LEU A 134 6.74 2.35 14.05
CA LEU A 134 6.81 1.54 12.82
C LEU A 134 6.38 2.30 11.57
N THR A 135 5.53 3.33 11.72
CA THR A 135 5.04 4.18 10.62
C THR A 135 5.00 5.64 11.03
N TRP A 136 4.92 6.54 10.04
CA TRP A 136 4.69 7.96 10.33
C TRP A 136 3.40 8.19 11.13
N PHE A 137 2.36 7.38 10.88
CA PHE A 137 1.09 7.52 11.59
C PHE A 137 1.22 7.09 13.06
N ASP A 138 1.95 5.99 13.34
CA ASP A 138 2.27 5.59 14.71
C ASP A 138 3.02 6.71 15.44
N GLY A 139 3.98 7.31 14.76
CA GLY A 139 4.77 8.39 15.35
C GLY A 139 3.97 9.68 15.56
N PHE A 140 3.02 10.03 14.68
CA PHE A 140 2.09 11.15 14.90
C PHE A 140 1.22 10.93 16.14
N ASP A 141 0.71 9.72 16.33
CA ASP A 141 -0.09 9.40 17.52
C ASP A 141 0.77 9.51 18.79
N ILE A 142 2.02 9.05 18.78
CA ILE A 142 2.95 9.20 19.92
C ILE A 142 3.26 10.67 20.23
N ASP A 143 3.60 11.47 19.21
CA ASP A 143 3.85 12.90 19.37
C ASP A 143 2.62 13.60 19.98
N GLU A 144 1.43 13.17 19.58
CA GLU A 144 0.17 13.77 20.02
C GLU A 144 -0.37 13.21 21.34
N GLY A 145 0.44 12.40 22.03
CA GLY A 145 0.11 11.80 23.32
C GLY A 145 -0.99 10.74 23.24
N ARG A 146 -1.30 10.23 22.03
CA ARG A 146 -2.20 9.11 21.83
C ARG A 146 -1.47 7.80 21.99
N LYS A 147 -2.25 6.80 22.40
CA LYS A 147 -1.89 5.40 22.26
C LYS A 147 -1.85 5.06 20.79
N THR A 148 -0.76 4.48 20.32
CA THR A 148 -0.68 3.98 18.96
C THR A 148 -1.60 2.78 18.78
N PRO A 149 -1.97 2.44 17.55
CA PRO A 149 -2.54 1.13 17.28
C PRO A 149 -1.62 -0.02 17.73
N SER A 150 -0.32 0.19 17.99
CA SER A 150 0.54 -0.82 18.63
C SER A 150 0.30 -1.03 20.12
N ASP A 151 -0.48 -0.18 20.81
CA ASP A 151 -1.07 -0.53 22.11
C ASP A 151 -2.21 -1.57 21.97
N PHE A 152 -2.73 -1.81 20.74
CA PHE A 152 -3.35 -3.09 20.38
C PHE A 152 -2.22 -4.09 20.10
N LYS A 153 -1.79 -4.75 21.19
CA LYS A 153 -0.68 -5.69 21.32
C LYS A 153 -0.09 -6.29 20.00
N PRO A 154 1.21 -6.07 19.74
CA PRO A 154 1.98 -6.84 18.76
C PRO A 154 2.08 -8.36 19.06
N GLU A 155 1.61 -8.84 20.22
CA GLU A 155 1.42 -10.30 20.46
C GLU A 155 0.34 -10.93 19.57
N SER A 156 -0.45 -10.13 18.84
CA SER A 156 -1.39 -10.63 17.82
C SER A 156 -0.77 -10.80 16.42
N PHE A 157 0.51 -10.43 16.25
CA PHE A 157 1.28 -10.59 15.02
C PHE A 157 2.76 -10.76 15.39
N PRO A 158 3.29 -11.99 15.52
CA PRO A 158 4.60 -12.09 16.13
C PRO A 158 5.69 -11.48 15.23
N PRO A 159 6.72 -10.88 15.87
CA PRO A 159 7.77 -10.08 15.26
C PRO A 159 9.03 -10.91 14.99
N GLY A 160 9.90 -10.39 14.10
CA GLY A 160 11.31 -10.76 14.02
C GLY A 160 11.62 -12.19 13.58
N PRO A 161 12.89 -12.51 13.27
CA PRO A 161 13.27 -13.81 12.76
C PRO A 161 13.06 -14.88 13.83
N VAL A 162 12.04 -15.73 13.66
CA VAL A 162 11.87 -16.95 14.46
C VAL A 162 12.84 -18.01 13.94
N ALA A 163 13.63 -18.58 14.84
CA ALA A 163 14.54 -19.66 14.57
C ALA A 163 13.82 -20.82 13.83
N SER A 164 14.32 -21.12 12.64
CA SER A 164 14.19 -22.33 11.82
C SER A 164 13.32 -23.48 12.38
N ALA A 165 12.00 -23.34 12.37
CA ALA A 165 11.14 -24.49 12.15
C ALA A 165 11.17 -24.78 10.64
N LYS A 166 11.65 -25.96 10.26
CA LYS A 166 11.58 -26.38 8.85
C LYS A 166 10.11 -26.50 8.46
N PRO A 167 9.69 -25.97 7.30
CA PRO A 167 8.34 -26.18 6.81
C PRO A 167 8.07 -27.69 6.68
N GLU A 168 6.87 -28.12 7.09
CA GLU A 168 6.45 -29.52 6.95
C GLU A 168 6.25 -29.91 5.49
N LYS A 169 5.86 -28.95 4.65
CA LYS A 169 5.79 -29.10 3.20
C LYS A 169 7.09 -28.63 2.55
N SER A 170 7.56 -29.39 1.55
CA SER A 170 8.66 -28.93 0.70
C SER A 170 8.27 -27.63 -0.02
N PRO A 171 9.21 -26.69 -0.20
CA PRO A 171 8.97 -25.48 -1.00
C PRO A 171 8.40 -25.82 -2.38
N THR A 172 7.39 -25.06 -2.80
CA THR A 172 6.80 -25.10 -4.15
C THR A 172 7.72 -24.37 -5.13
N VAL A 173 8.88 -24.95 -5.44
CA VAL A 173 9.82 -24.33 -6.39
C VAL A 173 9.28 -24.40 -7.82
N ILE A 174 9.03 -23.25 -8.43
CA ILE A 174 8.56 -23.13 -9.82
C ILE A 174 9.70 -22.55 -10.68
N PRO A 175 10.42 -23.37 -11.46
CA PRO A 175 11.56 -22.90 -12.26
C PRO A 175 11.16 -21.81 -13.25
N GLY A 176 11.95 -20.72 -13.27
CA GLY A 176 11.75 -19.59 -14.18
C GLY A 176 10.66 -18.61 -13.75
N LEU A 177 9.89 -18.88 -12.69
CA LEU A 177 8.92 -17.91 -12.17
C LEU A 177 9.65 -16.80 -11.37
N PRO A 178 9.47 -15.50 -11.71
CA PRO A 178 10.09 -14.41 -10.97
C PRO A 178 9.53 -14.24 -9.54
N SER A 179 10.35 -13.70 -8.65
CA SER A 179 9.91 -13.19 -7.33
C SER A 179 8.79 -12.16 -7.52
N PRO A 180 7.79 -12.08 -6.62
CA PRO A 180 6.75 -11.05 -6.70
C PRO A 180 7.31 -9.62 -6.53
N TYR A 181 8.49 -9.49 -5.93
CA TYR A 181 9.21 -8.22 -5.83
C TYR A 181 9.96 -7.82 -7.11
N GLU A 182 10.04 -8.70 -8.11
CA GLU A 182 10.69 -8.38 -9.38
C GLU A 182 9.99 -7.20 -10.05
N LYS A 183 10.79 -6.24 -10.53
CA LYS A 183 10.30 -5.00 -11.12
C LYS A 183 10.66 -4.93 -12.58
N ILE A 184 9.76 -4.36 -13.36
CA ILE A 184 10.05 -3.92 -14.71
C ILE A 184 9.46 -2.54 -14.91
N ASP A 185 10.27 -1.61 -15.38
CA ASP A 185 9.92 -0.18 -15.40
C ASP A 185 9.40 0.35 -14.05
N GLY A 186 9.94 -0.18 -12.95
CA GLY A 186 9.55 0.17 -11.60
C GLY A 186 8.28 -0.51 -11.08
N VAL A 187 7.50 -1.22 -11.89
CA VAL A 187 6.25 -1.88 -11.47
C VAL A 187 6.56 -3.29 -10.95
N VAL A 188 6.24 -3.55 -9.67
CA VAL A 188 6.36 -4.91 -9.08
C VAL A 188 5.30 -5.86 -9.64
N TYR A 189 5.55 -7.18 -9.50
CA TYR A 189 4.62 -8.27 -9.78
C TYR A 189 4.24 -8.50 -11.25
N PHE A 190 4.27 -7.46 -12.10
CA PHE A 190 3.94 -7.61 -13.53
C PHE A 190 4.79 -8.68 -14.24
N PRO A 191 6.13 -8.76 -14.06
CA PRO A 191 6.93 -9.83 -14.67
C PRO A 191 6.45 -11.22 -14.26
N ARG A 192 6.14 -11.38 -12.98
CA ARG A 192 5.64 -12.63 -12.41
C ARG A 192 4.30 -13.02 -13.02
N MET A 193 3.35 -12.08 -13.16
CA MET A 193 2.04 -12.34 -13.77
C MET A 193 2.18 -12.84 -15.22
N VAL A 194 3.02 -12.19 -16.03
CA VAL A 194 3.29 -12.61 -17.41
C VAL A 194 3.89 -14.01 -17.44
N THR A 195 4.91 -14.28 -16.61
CA THR A 195 5.55 -15.60 -16.58
C THR A 195 4.62 -16.69 -16.08
N LYS A 196 3.70 -16.40 -15.13
CA LYS A 196 2.66 -17.36 -14.73
C LYS A 196 1.80 -17.79 -15.91
N ILE A 197 1.38 -16.85 -16.76
CA ILE A 197 0.59 -17.15 -17.96
C ILE A 197 1.38 -18.06 -18.91
N ALA A 198 2.65 -17.72 -19.17
CA ALA A 198 3.51 -18.49 -20.06
C ALA A 198 3.77 -19.92 -19.52
N LEU A 199 4.03 -20.06 -18.22
CA LEU A 199 4.24 -21.36 -17.58
C LEU A 199 2.95 -22.21 -17.59
N ALA A 200 1.79 -21.60 -17.36
CA ALA A 200 0.51 -22.28 -17.46
C ALA A 200 0.27 -22.81 -18.89
N ALA A 201 0.53 -21.98 -19.91
CA ALA A 201 0.41 -22.37 -21.31
C ALA A 201 1.36 -23.52 -21.70
N ALA A 202 2.54 -23.57 -21.07
CA ALA A 202 3.53 -24.62 -21.28
C ALA A 202 3.29 -25.89 -20.44
N GLY A 203 2.23 -25.94 -19.61
CA GLY A 203 1.98 -27.06 -18.70
C GLY A 203 3.02 -27.21 -17.58
N LYS A 204 3.73 -26.11 -17.25
CA LYS A 204 4.81 -26.06 -16.25
C LYS A 204 4.40 -25.39 -14.94
N LEU A 205 3.14 -24.97 -14.81
CA LEU A 205 2.58 -24.40 -13.59
C LEU A 205 1.74 -25.47 -12.88
N PRO A 206 1.85 -25.63 -11.54
CA PRO A 206 1.02 -26.58 -10.81
C PRO A 206 -0.48 -26.31 -10.98
N GLN A 207 -1.31 -27.37 -10.99
CA GLN A 207 -2.73 -27.28 -11.36
C GLN A 207 -3.52 -26.34 -10.44
N GLU A 208 -3.22 -26.36 -9.14
CA GLU A 208 -3.83 -25.50 -8.12
C GLU A 208 -3.46 -24.02 -8.30
N TRP A 209 -2.33 -23.72 -8.96
CA TRP A 209 -1.92 -22.36 -9.29
C TRP A 209 -2.63 -21.86 -10.56
N ILE A 210 -2.86 -22.75 -11.54
CA ILE A 210 -3.61 -22.42 -12.76
C ILE A 210 -5.02 -21.92 -12.41
N ALA A 211 -5.69 -22.56 -11.44
CA ALA A 211 -7.02 -22.16 -10.97
C ALA A 211 -7.06 -20.74 -10.38
N SER A 212 -5.91 -20.20 -9.96
CA SER A 212 -5.77 -18.86 -9.38
C SER A 212 -5.34 -17.78 -10.39
N CYS A 213 -4.92 -18.16 -11.61
CA CYS A 213 -4.45 -17.24 -12.63
C CYS A 213 -5.58 -16.33 -13.14
N GLY A 214 -5.40 -15.01 -13.03
CA GLY A 214 -6.40 -14.03 -13.48
C GLY A 214 -7.74 -14.07 -12.73
N TYR A 215 -7.88 -14.93 -11.72
CA TYR A 215 -9.12 -15.15 -10.99
C TYR A 215 -9.55 -13.89 -10.22
N ALA A 216 -10.61 -13.23 -10.67
CA ALA A 216 -11.09 -12.02 -10.02
C ALA A 216 -11.87 -12.28 -8.72
N GLY A 217 -12.19 -13.52 -8.35
CA GLY A 217 -13.03 -13.83 -7.18
C GLY A 217 -14.48 -13.34 -7.31
N ASN A 218 -15.42 -14.06 -6.69
CA ASN A 218 -16.78 -13.57 -6.49
C ASN A 218 -17.00 -13.00 -5.07
N ASP A 219 -16.05 -13.24 -4.16
CA ASP A 219 -16.09 -12.76 -2.79
C ASP A 219 -15.38 -11.39 -2.71
N PRO A 220 -16.05 -10.30 -2.30
CA PRO A 220 -15.46 -8.96 -2.18
C PRO A 220 -14.19 -8.90 -1.30
N ALA A 221 -14.01 -9.83 -0.37
CA ALA A 221 -12.82 -9.96 0.48
C ALA A 221 -11.68 -10.75 -0.19
N ILE A 222 -11.99 -11.66 -1.13
CA ILE A 222 -11.05 -12.50 -1.89
C ILE A 222 -10.85 -12.01 -3.34
N ALA A 223 -11.62 -11.00 -3.78
CA ALA A 223 -11.66 -10.46 -5.15
C ALA A 223 -10.38 -9.72 -5.62
N LYS A 224 -9.25 -9.97 -4.96
CA LYS A 224 -8.03 -9.18 -5.04
C LYS A 224 -6.80 -10.08 -5.10
N ASN A 225 -6.84 -11.14 -5.90
CA ASN A 225 -5.59 -11.81 -6.24
C ASN A 225 -4.65 -10.79 -6.91
N PHE A 226 -3.35 -11.03 -6.82
CA PHE A 226 -2.37 -10.06 -7.29
C PHE A 226 -2.42 -9.84 -8.82
N ASP A 227 -2.87 -10.84 -9.59
CA ASP A 227 -3.05 -10.72 -11.05
C ASP A 227 -4.14 -9.68 -11.38
N SER A 228 -5.32 -9.80 -10.77
CA SER A 228 -6.45 -8.89 -11.00
C SER A 228 -6.15 -7.47 -10.51
N LEU A 229 -5.43 -7.34 -9.39
CA LEU A 229 -4.95 -6.05 -8.90
C LEU A 229 -3.99 -5.40 -9.92
N CYS A 230 -3.03 -6.17 -10.45
CA CYS A 230 -2.05 -5.67 -11.42
C CYS A 230 -2.72 -5.21 -12.72
N CYS A 231 -3.64 -6.02 -13.26
CA CYS A 231 -4.44 -5.66 -14.44
C CYS A 231 -5.27 -4.38 -14.21
N ARG A 232 -5.96 -4.25 -13.07
CA ARG A 232 -6.77 -3.06 -12.76
C ARG A 232 -5.93 -1.81 -12.50
N PHE A 233 -4.77 -1.94 -11.86
CA PHE A 233 -3.81 -0.85 -11.71
C PHE A 233 -3.38 -0.32 -13.08
N LEU A 234 -3.02 -1.21 -14.01
CA LEU A 234 -2.62 -0.86 -15.38
C LEU A 234 -3.80 -0.48 -16.29
N GLY A 235 -5.04 -0.79 -15.89
CA GLY A 235 -6.24 -0.56 -16.69
C GLY A 235 -6.33 -1.47 -17.92
N ILE A 236 -5.79 -2.69 -17.82
CA ILE A 236 -5.85 -3.69 -18.89
C ILE A 236 -6.75 -4.85 -18.49
N ASP A 237 -7.29 -5.53 -19.50
CA ASP A 237 -8.00 -6.79 -19.30
C ASP A 237 -7.04 -7.98 -19.20
N TYR A 238 -7.32 -8.92 -18.28
CA TYR A 238 -6.46 -10.09 -18.09
C TYR A 238 -6.49 -11.02 -19.30
N ALA A 239 -7.65 -11.22 -19.93
CA ALA A 239 -7.76 -12.06 -21.13
C ALA A 239 -7.00 -11.43 -22.31
N ALA A 240 -6.97 -10.10 -22.42
CA ALA A 240 -6.19 -9.39 -23.42
C ALA A 240 -4.68 -9.65 -23.29
N ILE A 241 -4.10 -9.52 -22.08
CA ILE A 241 -2.67 -9.84 -21.89
C ILE A 241 -2.40 -11.33 -22.05
N GLN A 242 -3.31 -12.18 -21.58
CA GLN A 242 -3.20 -13.63 -21.75
C GLN A 242 -3.14 -14.01 -23.23
N ALA A 243 -4.01 -13.45 -24.06
CA ALA A 243 -4.02 -13.70 -25.50
C ALA A 243 -2.69 -13.32 -26.16
N LYS A 244 -2.03 -12.24 -25.71
CA LYS A 244 -0.71 -11.86 -26.23
C LYS A 244 0.38 -12.86 -25.86
N VAL A 245 0.36 -13.35 -24.62
CA VAL A 245 1.29 -14.39 -24.18
C VAL A 245 1.08 -15.68 -24.96
N LEU A 246 -0.18 -16.09 -25.17
CA LEU A 246 -0.52 -17.27 -25.95
C LEU A 246 -0.18 -17.13 -27.44
N ALA A 247 -0.11 -15.90 -27.97
CA ALA A 247 0.36 -15.61 -29.33
C ALA A 247 1.90 -15.61 -29.46
N GLY A 248 2.64 -15.87 -28.37
CA GLY A 248 4.09 -16.04 -28.37
C GLY A 248 4.90 -14.87 -27.80
N GLU A 249 4.26 -13.75 -27.47
CA GLU A 249 4.96 -12.63 -26.82
C GLU A 249 5.11 -12.91 -25.32
N THR A 250 6.32 -13.25 -24.88
CA THR A 250 6.59 -13.64 -23.49
C THR A 250 7.52 -12.68 -22.75
N ASP A 251 8.03 -11.63 -23.41
CA ASP A 251 8.86 -10.61 -22.79
C ASP A 251 8.00 -9.65 -21.95
N PRO A 252 8.17 -9.62 -20.61
CA PRO A 252 7.40 -8.71 -19.79
C PRO A 252 7.68 -7.23 -20.09
N SER A 253 8.85 -6.85 -20.63
CA SER A 253 9.15 -5.45 -20.99
C SER A 253 8.22 -4.98 -22.10
N VAL A 254 8.10 -5.82 -23.15
CA VAL A 254 7.26 -5.54 -24.31
C VAL A 254 5.79 -5.52 -23.91
N LEU A 255 5.37 -6.47 -23.07
CA LEU A 255 3.98 -6.51 -22.59
C LEU A 255 3.64 -5.36 -21.65
N LEU A 256 4.58 -4.87 -20.84
CA LEU A 256 4.31 -3.71 -19.99
C LEU A 256 4.21 -2.43 -20.82
N ALA A 257 5.09 -2.25 -21.80
CA ALA A 257 5.00 -1.14 -22.74
C ALA A 257 3.67 -1.16 -23.51
N TRP A 258 3.23 -2.35 -23.95
CA TRP A 258 1.90 -2.54 -24.53
C TRP A 258 0.78 -2.18 -23.54
N ALA A 259 0.88 -2.60 -22.28
CA ALA A 259 -0.12 -2.30 -21.26
C ALA A 259 -0.26 -0.79 -21.04
N PHE A 260 0.85 -0.04 -20.99
CA PHE A 260 0.82 1.41 -20.91
C PHE A 260 0.18 2.06 -22.13
N ALA A 261 0.48 1.55 -23.33
CA ALA A 261 -0.06 2.10 -24.59
C ALA A 261 -1.55 1.80 -24.80
N THR A 262 -2.05 0.66 -24.33
CA THR A 262 -3.43 0.22 -24.54
C THR A 262 -4.39 0.62 -23.43
N SER A 263 -3.87 1.06 -22.28
CA SER A 263 -4.69 1.45 -21.13
C SER A 263 -5.65 2.56 -21.53
N PRO A 264 -6.96 2.47 -21.21
CA PRO A 264 -7.92 3.56 -21.44
C PRO A 264 -7.54 4.87 -20.75
N ARG A 265 -6.66 4.82 -19.74
CA ARG A 265 -6.10 6.01 -19.09
C ARG A 265 -5.15 6.80 -20.00
N GLY A 266 -4.69 6.18 -21.09
CA GLY A 266 -3.91 6.82 -22.17
C GLY A 266 -2.46 7.18 -21.80
N ALA A 267 -1.96 6.77 -20.63
CA ALA A 267 -0.61 7.03 -20.20
C ALA A 267 -0.09 6.00 -19.20
N ARG A 268 1.24 5.85 -19.18
CA ARG A 268 1.98 5.18 -18.10
C ARG A 268 1.59 5.81 -16.76
N PRO A 269 1.31 5.02 -15.70
CA PRO A 269 1.12 5.55 -14.36
C PRO A 269 2.31 6.42 -13.94
N SER A 270 2.04 7.54 -13.29
CA SER A 270 3.08 8.43 -12.78
C SER A 270 3.99 7.71 -11.77
N ASP A 271 5.19 8.24 -11.56
CA ASP A 271 6.13 7.68 -10.58
C ASP A 271 5.54 7.63 -9.16
N GLU A 272 4.66 8.56 -8.83
CA GLU A 272 3.91 8.54 -7.58
C GLU A 272 2.90 7.40 -7.53
N GLU A 273 2.10 7.19 -8.59
CA GLU A 273 1.16 6.08 -8.67
C GLU A 273 1.89 4.73 -8.60
N ILE A 274 3.03 4.59 -9.26
CA ILE A 274 3.90 3.41 -9.18
C ILE A 274 4.44 3.24 -7.76
N THR A 275 4.84 4.33 -7.08
CA THR A 275 5.32 4.28 -5.69
C THR A 275 4.23 3.80 -4.74
N VAL A 276 3.02 4.38 -4.85
CA VAL A 276 1.85 3.99 -4.04
C VAL A 276 1.49 2.53 -4.30
N TRP A 277 1.43 2.12 -5.57
CA TRP A 277 1.15 0.75 -5.99
C TRP A 277 2.16 -0.24 -5.42
N ASN A 278 3.46 0.03 -5.59
CA ASN A 278 4.52 -0.84 -5.12
C ASN A 278 4.45 -1.01 -3.60
N ALA A 279 4.33 0.08 -2.86
CA ALA A 279 4.24 0.05 -1.40
C ALA A 279 2.99 -0.69 -0.92
N PHE A 280 1.85 -0.56 -1.62
CA PHE A 280 0.67 -1.37 -1.34
C PHE A 280 0.95 -2.86 -1.56
N MET A 281 1.46 -3.24 -2.73
CA MET A 281 1.70 -4.64 -3.10
C MET A 281 2.71 -5.32 -2.19
N THR A 282 3.86 -4.68 -1.93
CA THR A 282 4.96 -5.27 -1.16
C THR A 282 4.67 -5.35 0.34
N LYS A 283 3.68 -4.60 0.84
CA LYS A 283 3.29 -4.56 2.26
C LYS A 283 1.95 -5.26 2.53
N ARG A 284 1.37 -5.93 1.53
CA ARG A 284 0.11 -6.67 1.70
C ARG A 284 0.29 -7.84 2.67
N GLY A 285 -0.60 -7.95 3.64
CA GLY A 285 -0.56 -8.93 4.72
C GLY A 285 -0.07 -8.36 6.06
N TRP A 286 0.54 -7.17 6.06
CA TRP A 286 0.94 -6.48 7.29
C TRP A 286 -0.07 -5.39 7.65
N ARG A 287 -0.69 -5.46 8.84
CA ARG A 287 -1.74 -4.53 9.30
C ARG A 287 -2.86 -4.30 8.26
N ASP A 288 -3.28 -5.34 7.53
CA ASP A 288 -4.40 -5.28 6.58
C ASP A 288 -5.15 -6.62 6.48
N PRO A 289 -6.35 -6.64 5.85
CA PRO A 289 -7.20 -7.84 5.80
C PRO A 289 -6.56 -9.09 5.16
N LEU A 290 -5.52 -8.95 4.32
CA LEU A 290 -4.82 -10.10 3.72
C LEU A 290 -4.05 -10.92 4.77
N TYR A 291 -3.84 -10.38 5.98
CA TYR A 291 -3.16 -11.12 7.04
C TYR A 291 -3.79 -12.49 7.32
N GLN A 292 -5.12 -12.59 7.32
CA GLN A 292 -5.79 -13.87 7.57
C GLN A 292 -5.38 -14.92 6.54
N ARG A 293 -5.23 -14.51 5.27
CA ARG A 293 -4.74 -15.38 4.20
C ARG A 293 -3.26 -15.71 4.38
N LEU A 294 -2.44 -14.75 4.81
CA LEU A 294 -1.02 -14.99 5.12
C LEU A 294 -0.86 -16.00 6.27
N ALA A 295 -1.58 -15.82 7.38
CA ALA A 295 -1.56 -16.71 8.52
C ALA A 295 -1.99 -18.14 8.13
N PHE A 296 -3.08 -18.27 7.37
CA PHE A 296 -3.50 -19.56 6.81
C PHE A 296 -2.41 -20.21 5.95
N ARG A 297 -1.75 -19.44 5.09
CA ARG A 297 -0.71 -19.96 4.19
C ARG A 297 0.57 -20.36 4.92
N LEU A 298 0.93 -19.64 5.98
CA LEU A 298 2.04 -20.02 6.85
C LEU A 298 1.75 -21.34 7.56
N ASP A 299 0.57 -21.46 8.18
CA ASP A 299 0.12 -22.69 8.85
C ASP A 299 0.06 -23.88 7.88
N ASP A 300 -0.57 -23.70 6.71
CA ASP A 300 -0.69 -24.75 5.69
C ASP A 300 0.67 -25.19 5.11
N SER A 301 1.67 -24.31 5.06
CA SER A 301 3.03 -24.65 4.64
C SER A 301 3.92 -25.15 5.80
N GLY A 302 3.42 -25.18 7.04
CA GLY A 302 4.15 -25.60 8.23
C GLY A 302 5.17 -24.57 8.74
N TYR A 303 5.01 -23.30 8.39
CA TYR A 303 5.80 -22.21 8.94
C TYR A 303 5.19 -21.71 10.26
N PRO A 304 6.02 -21.26 11.22
CA PRO A 304 5.49 -20.68 12.44
C PRO A 304 4.70 -19.40 12.12
N ALA A 305 3.68 -19.13 12.94
CA ALA A 305 2.96 -17.86 12.87
C ALA A 305 3.96 -16.69 12.92
N GLY A 306 3.80 -15.73 12.00
CA GLY A 306 4.68 -14.56 11.86
C GLY A 306 6.11 -14.84 11.38
N ALA A 307 6.40 -16.01 10.81
CA ALA A 307 7.69 -16.27 10.14
C ALA A 307 8.07 -15.15 9.13
N VAL A 308 7.05 -14.54 8.52
CA VAL A 308 7.17 -13.35 7.68
C VAL A 308 6.01 -12.39 7.95
N ALA A 309 6.23 -11.11 7.66
CA ALA A 309 5.24 -10.06 7.91
C ALA A 309 4.27 -9.83 6.73
N VAL A 310 4.64 -10.23 5.51
CA VAL A 310 3.91 -9.92 4.27
C VAL A 310 3.80 -11.11 3.34
N MET A 311 2.79 -11.09 2.47
CA MET A 311 2.52 -12.17 1.52
C MET A 311 3.64 -12.35 0.49
N PHE A 312 4.31 -11.28 0.07
CA PHE A 312 5.41 -11.39 -0.88
C PHE A 312 6.61 -12.13 -0.29
N ASP A 313 6.96 -11.87 0.98
CA ASP A 313 7.99 -12.63 1.71
C ASP A 313 7.59 -14.11 1.82
N TYR A 314 6.31 -14.40 2.11
CA TYR A 314 5.80 -15.78 2.13
C TYR A 314 5.98 -16.48 0.77
N ILE A 315 5.60 -15.81 -0.32
CA ILE A 315 5.76 -16.37 -1.68
C ILE A 315 7.23 -16.67 -1.96
N ASP A 316 8.16 -15.79 -1.60
CA ASP A 316 9.57 -16.03 -1.83
C ASP A 316 10.08 -17.23 -1.01
N ILE A 317 9.76 -17.35 0.28
CA ILE A 317 10.20 -18.53 1.07
C ILE A 317 9.53 -19.83 0.62
N ASP A 318 8.26 -19.80 0.23
CA ASP A 318 7.53 -20.97 -0.29
C ASP A 318 8.11 -21.41 -1.64
N GLU A 319 8.74 -20.50 -2.39
CA GLU A 319 9.44 -20.80 -3.65
C GLU A 319 10.95 -21.00 -3.49
N GLY A 320 11.43 -21.15 -2.25
CA GLY A 320 12.83 -21.44 -1.94
C GLY A 320 13.78 -20.25 -2.09
N ARG A 321 13.27 -19.01 -2.11
CA ARG A 321 14.04 -17.77 -2.13
C ARG A 321 14.15 -17.16 -0.73
N PRO A 322 15.24 -16.43 -0.41
CA PRO A 322 15.34 -15.73 0.87
C PRO A 322 14.34 -14.56 0.95
N VAL A 323 13.89 -14.24 2.17
CA VAL A 323 13.12 -13.02 2.45
C VAL A 323 13.93 -11.76 2.17
N ARG A 324 13.26 -10.68 1.79
CA ARG A 324 13.91 -9.37 1.65
C ARG A 324 13.84 -8.65 3.00
N GLY A 325 15.00 -8.16 3.48
CA GLY A 325 15.15 -7.48 4.77
C GLY A 325 14.35 -6.18 4.88
#